data_AF-A0A059WY93-F1
#
_entry.id   AF-A0A059WY93-F1
#
_cell.length_a   1.000
_cell.length_b   1.000
_cell.length_c   1.000
_cell.angle_alpha   90.00
_cell.angle_beta   90.00
_cell.angle_gamma   90.00
#
_symmetry.space_group_name_H-M   'P 1'
#
loop_
_entity.id
_entity.type
_entity.pdbx_description
1 polymer ?
#
loop_
_entity_poly.entity_id
_entity_poly.type
_entity_poly.pdbx_seq_one_letter_code
_entity_poly.pdbx_strand_id
1 'polypeptide(L)'
;MPVVKKRNQQTESRLLLEGDEPIELPPAEIKDTAVMVQFEKFKPFIPELLEALRAGTVAEPVPVMLDGSTFAVHGETRTFWVKLWHTANMDLTRIERAQVISCLPSTRGVQIVIDDYDTDELDEDFDEEDDDEPEELEKD
;
A
#
# COMPACT_ATOMS: atom_id res chain seq x y z
N MET A 1 19.84 23.97 11.90
CA MET A 1 19.92 23.14 13.12
C MET A 1 19.52 21.72 12.73
N PRO A 2 20.42 20.71 12.82
CA PRO A 2 20.07 19.35 12.43
C PRO A 2 19.20 18.68 13.50
N VAL A 3 18.08 18.10 13.10
CA VAL A 3 17.22 17.28 13.97
C VAL A 3 17.91 15.93 14.16
N VAL A 4 18.54 15.73 15.31
CA VAL A 4 19.11 14.43 15.68
C VAL A 4 18.00 13.56 16.27
N LYS A 5 17.60 12.52 15.51
CA LYS A 5 16.60 11.55 15.96
C LYS A 5 17.16 10.80 17.17
N LYS A 6 16.58 11.02 18.36
CA LYS A 6 16.93 10.30 19.58
C LYS A 6 16.76 8.80 19.34
N ARG A 7 17.86 8.05 19.48
CA ARG A 7 17.90 6.58 19.38
C ARG A 7 17.06 6.02 20.54
N ASN A 8 15.83 5.60 20.25
CA ASN A 8 14.90 5.05 21.24
C ASN A 8 15.29 3.60 21.55
N GLN A 9 15.99 3.40 22.66
CA GLN A 9 16.45 2.08 23.16
C GLN A 9 15.30 1.11 23.51
N GLN A 10 14.04 1.57 23.50
CA GLN A 10 12.86 0.72 23.72
C GLN A 10 12.45 -0.15 22.51
N THR A 11 13.15 -0.03 21.37
CA THR A 11 12.77 -0.66 20.10
C THR A 11 13.56 -1.93 19.79
N GLU A 12 14.56 -2.30 20.60
CA GLU A 12 15.49 -3.40 20.29
C GLU A 12 14.85 -4.80 20.34
N SER A 13 13.63 -4.95 20.86
CA SER A 13 12.94 -6.25 20.91
C SER A 13 11.79 -6.41 19.90
N ARG A 14 11.47 -5.37 19.11
CA ARG A 14 10.35 -5.39 18.14
C ARG A 14 10.88 -5.26 16.72
N LEU A 15 10.67 -6.29 15.93
CA LEU A 15 11.03 -6.30 14.52
C LEU A 15 9.81 -5.90 13.71
N LEU A 16 9.95 -4.81 12.96
CA LEU A 16 8.98 -4.47 11.91
C LEU A 16 9.07 -5.55 10.83
N LEU A 17 7.92 -6.08 10.41
CA LEU A 17 7.85 -6.98 9.28
C LEU A 17 8.23 -6.19 8.02
N GLU A 18 9.20 -6.70 7.28
CA GLU A 18 9.67 -6.14 6.03
C GLU A 18 9.72 -7.24 4.96
N GLY A 19 9.32 -6.91 3.74
CA GLY A 19 9.28 -7.86 2.63
C GLY A 19 8.63 -7.28 1.38
N ASP A 20 9.13 -7.73 0.23
CA ASP A 20 8.70 -7.30 -1.10
C ASP A 20 7.85 -8.37 -1.81
N GLU A 21 7.71 -9.54 -1.18
CA GLU A 21 6.89 -10.66 -1.63
C GLU A 21 5.78 -10.97 -0.61
N PRO A 22 4.68 -11.62 -1.01
CA PRO A 22 3.64 -12.09 -0.08
C PRO A 22 4.22 -13.00 1.01
N ILE A 23 3.90 -12.71 2.27
CA ILE A 23 4.38 -13.45 3.43
C ILE A 23 3.22 -14.25 4.02
N GLU A 24 3.38 -15.57 4.13
CA GLU A 24 2.46 -16.41 4.89
C GLU A 24 2.63 -16.15 6.38
N LEU A 25 1.59 -15.60 7.00
CA LEU A 25 1.54 -15.40 8.44
C LEU A 25 0.84 -16.60 9.08
N PRO A 26 1.54 -17.36 9.95
CA PRO A 26 0.89 -18.39 10.74
C PRO A 26 -0.14 -17.75 11.68
N PRO A 27 -1.09 -18.54 12.22
CA PRO A 27 -2.00 -18.10 13.27
C PRO A 27 -1.28 -17.30 14.35
N ALA A 28 -1.60 -16.01 14.46
CA ALA A 28 -0.84 -15.08 15.27
C ALA A 28 -1.63 -14.61 16.50
N GLU A 29 -0.96 -14.63 17.65
CA GLU A 29 -1.47 -14.01 18.87
C GLU A 29 -1.23 -12.49 18.82
N ILE A 30 -2.32 -11.75 18.95
CA ILE A 30 -2.32 -10.29 19.03
C ILE A 30 -3.37 -9.81 20.04
N LYS A 31 -2.96 -8.87 20.90
CA LYS A 31 -3.84 -8.20 21.85
C LYS A 31 -4.61 -7.09 21.14
N ASP A 32 -5.90 -6.95 21.44
CA ASP A 32 -6.75 -5.90 20.86
C ASP A 32 -6.20 -4.49 21.15
N THR A 33 -5.63 -4.30 22.34
CA THR A 33 -4.99 -3.03 22.76
C THR A 33 -3.68 -2.72 22.03
N ALA A 34 -3.11 -3.69 21.31
CA ALA A 34 -1.91 -3.53 20.51
C ALA A 34 -2.21 -3.08 19.07
N VAL A 35 -3.49 -2.98 18.70
CA VAL A 35 -3.91 -2.45 17.40
C VAL A 35 -4.03 -0.93 17.49
N MET A 36 -3.31 -0.23 16.62
CA MET A 36 -3.38 1.21 16.49
C MET A 36 -3.97 1.57 15.14
N VAL A 37 -4.92 2.50 15.14
CA VAL A 37 -5.58 2.98 13.92
C VAL A 37 -5.13 4.39 13.60
N GLN A 38 -4.86 4.68 12.33
CA GLN A 38 -4.58 6.05 11.90
C GLN A 38 -5.83 6.93 11.94
N PHE A 39 -7.01 6.35 11.66
CA PHE A 39 -8.29 7.05 11.68
C PHE A 39 -9.31 6.28 12.52
N GLU A 40 -10.08 6.99 13.36
CA GLU A 40 -11.04 6.35 14.26
C GLU A 40 -12.18 5.63 13.54
N LYS A 41 -12.51 6.04 12.32
CA LYS A 41 -13.50 5.39 11.46
C LYS A 41 -13.19 3.91 11.17
N PHE A 42 -11.95 3.46 11.38
CA PHE A 42 -11.53 2.07 11.17
C PHE A 42 -11.77 1.18 12.40
N LYS A 43 -11.97 1.76 13.60
CA LYS A 43 -12.18 1.02 14.85
C LYS A 43 -13.26 -0.08 14.76
N PRO A 44 -14.42 0.14 14.09
CA PRO A 44 -15.47 -0.89 13.99
C PRO A 44 -15.03 -2.16 13.25
N PHE A 45 -14.01 -2.08 12.39
CA PHE A 45 -13.55 -3.19 11.54
C PHE A 45 -12.32 -3.92 12.10
N ILE A 46 -11.78 -3.47 13.23
CA ILE A 46 -10.62 -4.10 13.87
C ILE A 46 -10.86 -5.56 14.30
N PRO A 47 -12.05 -5.95 14.79
CA PRO A 47 -12.32 -7.35 15.10
C PRO A 47 -12.08 -8.29 13.90
N GLU A 48 -12.45 -7.86 12.69
CA GLU A 48 -12.27 -8.63 11.45
C GLU A 48 -10.79 -8.80 11.10
N LEU A 49 -9.97 -7.75 11.27
CA LEU A 49 -8.52 -7.85 11.11
C LEU A 49 -7.91 -8.83 12.13
N LEU A 50 -8.31 -8.72 13.39
CA LEU A 50 -7.82 -9.58 14.46
C LEU A 50 -8.17 -11.05 14.20
N GLU A 51 -9.37 -11.32 13.70
CA GLU A 51 -9.81 -12.65 13.32
C GLU A 51 -8.96 -13.23 12.20
N ALA A 52 -8.73 -12.46 11.11
CA ALA A 52 -7.88 -12.88 10.01
C ALA A 52 -6.43 -13.20 10.46
N LEU A 53 -5.84 -12.36 11.32
CA LEU A 53 -4.50 -12.60 11.84
C LEU A 53 -4.44 -13.83 12.76
N ARG A 54 -5.48 -14.05 13.58
CA ARG A 54 -5.56 -15.22 14.49
C ARG A 54 -5.82 -16.52 13.75
N ALA A 55 -6.50 -16.49 12.60
CA ALA A 55 -6.72 -17.64 11.76
C ALA A 55 -5.47 -18.04 10.94
N GLY A 56 -4.49 -17.14 10.83
CA GLY A 56 -3.41 -17.25 9.86
C GLY A 56 -3.87 -16.74 8.50
N THR A 57 -3.04 -15.94 7.86
CA THR A 57 -3.40 -15.22 6.63
C THR A 57 -2.16 -14.94 5.79
N VAL A 58 -2.36 -14.43 4.58
CA VAL A 58 -1.26 -13.96 3.74
C VAL A 58 -1.21 -12.43 3.85
N ALA A 59 -0.03 -11.92 4.17
CA ALA A 59 0.29 -10.51 4.16
C ALA A 59 0.91 -10.16 2.80
N GLU A 60 0.14 -9.49 1.94
CA GLU A 60 0.59 -9.12 0.60
C GLU A 60 1.24 -7.73 0.64
N PRO A 61 2.47 -7.53 0.14
CA PRO A 61 3.10 -6.22 0.14
C PRO A 61 2.27 -5.24 -0.71
N VAL A 62 2.12 -4.01 -0.24
CA VAL A 62 1.38 -2.96 -0.97
C VAL A 62 2.36 -2.19 -1.87
N PRO A 63 2.39 -2.42 -3.19
CA PRO A 63 3.48 -1.91 -4.04
C PRO A 63 3.54 -0.39 -4.11
N VAL A 64 2.39 0.29 -4.03
CA VAL A 64 2.30 1.76 -4.10
C VAL A 64 2.93 2.47 -2.88
N MET A 65 3.12 1.77 -1.76
CA MET A 65 3.70 2.35 -0.56
C MET A 65 5.23 2.46 -0.63
N LEU A 66 5.89 1.60 -1.42
CA LEU A 66 7.35 1.57 -1.65
C LEU A 66 8.20 1.61 -0.36
N ASP A 67 7.63 1.19 0.76
CA ASP A 67 8.25 1.26 2.09
C ASP A 67 8.65 -0.11 2.64
N GLY A 68 8.45 -1.18 1.84
CA GLY A 68 8.79 -2.57 2.13
C GLY A 68 8.18 -3.12 3.42
N SER A 69 7.25 -2.40 4.06
CA SER A 69 6.77 -2.71 5.43
C SER A 69 5.26 -2.58 5.59
N THR A 70 4.57 -2.11 4.55
CA THR A 70 3.11 -2.06 4.50
C THR A 70 2.56 -3.26 3.76
N PHE A 71 1.70 -4.01 4.44
CA PHE A 71 1.06 -5.21 3.89
C PHE A 71 -0.46 -5.07 3.88
N ALA A 72 -1.09 -5.62 2.86
CA ALA A 72 -2.52 -5.88 2.78
C ALA A 72 -2.82 -7.21 3.47
N VAL A 73 -3.73 -7.16 4.43
CA VAL A 73 -4.33 -8.34 5.06
C VAL A 73 -5.82 -8.35 4.70
N HIS A 74 -6.28 -9.46 4.14
CA HIS A 74 -7.65 -9.61 3.70
C HIS A 74 -8.51 -10.22 4.82
N GLY A 75 -9.48 -9.45 5.27
CA GLY A 75 -10.62 -9.95 6.03
C GLY A 75 -11.73 -10.47 5.11
N GLU A 76 -12.87 -10.81 5.71
CA GLU A 76 -14.05 -11.29 4.99
C GLU A 76 -14.67 -10.21 4.11
N THR A 77 -14.81 -9.00 4.65
CA THR A 77 -15.51 -7.87 4.02
C THR A 77 -14.58 -6.73 3.64
N ARG A 78 -13.35 -6.71 4.16
CA ARG A 78 -12.40 -5.60 3.99
C ARG A 78 -10.96 -6.04 3.77
N THR A 79 -10.20 -5.15 3.13
CA THR A 79 -8.74 -5.24 3.02
C THR A 79 -8.09 -4.19 3.91
N PHE A 80 -7.22 -4.63 4.82
CA PHE A 80 -6.54 -3.78 5.78
C PHE A 80 -5.10 -3.56 5.34
N TRP A 81 -4.67 -2.31 5.22
CA TRP A 81 -3.25 -2.00 5.03
C TRP A 81 -2.62 -1.78 6.39
N VAL A 82 -1.68 -2.64 6.74
CA VAL A 82 -1.11 -2.74 8.08
C VAL A 82 0.41 -2.75 8.07
N LYS A 83 0.98 -2.22 9.14
CA LYS A 83 2.36 -2.50 9.54
C LYS A 83 2.33 -3.40 10.76
N LEU A 84 3.13 -4.47 10.73
CA LEU A 84 3.16 -5.49 11.78
C LEU A 84 4.51 -5.48 12.48
N TRP A 85 4.51 -5.49 13.80
CA TRP A 85 5.72 -5.67 14.61
C TRP A 85 5.65 -6.99 15.35
N HIS A 86 6.68 -7.80 15.22
CA HIS A 86 6.83 -9.09 15.89
C HIS A 86 7.88 -9.04 17.00
N THR A 87 7.81 -9.96 17.96
CA THR A 87 8.85 -10.09 18.99
C THR A 87 10.10 -10.70 18.36
N ALA A 88 11.27 -10.05 18.55
CA ALA A 88 12.56 -10.59 18.16
C ALA A 88 12.85 -11.90 18.93
N ASN A 89 12.56 -13.05 18.30
CA ASN A 89 12.79 -14.45 18.70
C ASN A 89 11.58 -15.38 18.46
N MET A 90 10.42 -14.88 18.00
CA MET A 90 9.26 -15.72 17.70
C MET A 90 8.98 -15.76 16.19
N ASP A 91 8.74 -16.96 15.68
CA ASP A 91 8.41 -17.26 14.27
C ASP A 91 7.05 -16.68 13.88
N LEU A 92 6.92 -15.37 13.64
CA LEU A 92 5.73 -14.65 13.11
C LEU A 92 4.36 -14.86 13.83
N THR A 93 4.29 -15.77 14.79
CA THR A 93 3.13 -16.24 15.55
C THR A 93 2.74 -15.29 16.66
N ARG A 94 3.55 -14.27 16.93
CA ARG A 94 3.25 -13.26 17.94
C ARG A 94 3.45 -11.87 17.36
N ILE A 95 2.36 -11.13 17.24
CA ILE A 95 2.36 -9.74 16.81
C ILE A 95 2.25 -8.87 18.06
N GLU A 96 3.31 -8.11 18.33
CA GLU A 96 3.33 -7.16 19.45
C GLU A 96 2.55 -5.89 19.17
N ARG A 97 2.43 -5.51 17.89
CA ARG A 97 1.70 -4.32 17.46
C ARG A 97 1.27 -4.45 16.01
N ALA A 98 0.08 -3.98 15.72
CA ALA A 98 -0.41 -3.78 14.36
C ALA A 98 -0.84 -2.32 14.19
N GLN A 99 -0.34 -1.63 13.17
CA GLN A 99 -0.79 -0.29 12.81
C GLN A 99 -1.62 -0.35 11.54
N VAL A 100 -2.91 -0.02 11.64
CA VAL A 100 -3.82 0.09 10.51
C VAL A 100 -3.69 1.47 9.88
N ILE A 101 -3.17 1.49 8.66
CA ILE A 101 -2.99 2.68 7.83
C ILE A 101 -4.26 2.95 7.03
N SER A 102 -4.82 1.90 6.42
CA SER A 102 -6.02 1.99 5.59
C SER A 102 -6.93 0.77 5.78
N CYS A 103 -8.20 0.94 5.45
CA CYS A 103 -9.23 -0.07 5.55
C CYS A 103 -10.19 0.11 4.37
N LEU A 104 -9.99 -0.70 3.34
CA LEU A 104 -10.73 -0.63 2.08
C LEU A 104 -11.86 -1.67 2.10
N PRO A 105 -13.03 -1.41 1.50
CA PRO A 105 -13.98 -2.47 1.19
C PRO A 105 -13.29 -3.56 0.38
N SER A 106 -13.57 -4.83 0.70
CA SER A 106 -12.96 -5.95 -0.01
C SER A 106 -13.38 -5.91 -1.48
N THR A 107 -12.39 -5.99 -2.36
CA THR A 107 -12.58 -6.12 -3.81
C THR A 107 -12.41 -7.57 -4.27
N ARG A 108 -12.37 -8.56 -3.35
CA ARG A 108 -12.28 -9.97 -3.74
C ARG A 108 -13.49 -10.33 -4.61
N GLY A 109 -13.22 -10.75 -5.84
CA GLY A 109 -14.23 -11.06 -6.86
C GLY A 109 -14.56 -9.91 -7.82
N VAL A 110 -13.97 -8.73 -7.65
CA VAL A 110 -14.07 -7.63 -8.62
C VAL A 110 -12.94 -7.79 -9.63
N GLN A 111 -13.27 -8.27 -10.83
CA GLN A 111 -12.36 -8.25 -11.96
C GLN A 111 -12.29 -6.83 -12.50
N ILE A 112 -11.15 -6.15 -12.29
CA ILE A 112 -10.88 -4.88 -12.97
C ILE A 112 -10.43 -5.24 -14.38
N VAL A 113 -11.35 -5.15 -15.33
CA VAL A 113 -11.03 -5.18 -16.75
C VAL A 113 -10.57 -3.78 -17.11
N ILE A 114 -9.29 -3.65 -17.46
CA ILE A 114 -8.81 -2.48 -18.18
C ILE A 114 -9.25 -2.74 -19.61
N ASP A 115 -10.31 -2.06 -20.05
CA ASP A 115 -10.56 -1.95 -21.48
C ASP A 115 -9.40 -1.12 -22.02
N ASP A 116 -8.55 -1.73 -22.84
CA ASP A 116 -7.63 -1.01 -23.70
C ASP A 116 -8.53 -0.22 -24.66
N TYR A 117 -8.96 0.98 -24.24
CA TYR A 117 -9.49 1.95 -25.18
C TYR A 117 -8.38 2.21 -26.18
N ASP A 118 -8.61 1.71 -27.40
CA ASP A 118 -7.86 1.86 -28.64
C ASP A 118 -6.73 2.90 -28.55
N THR A 119 -5.50 2.40 -28.56
CA THR A 119 -4.32 3.21 -28.91
C THR A 119 -4.20 3.39 -30.44
N ASP A 120 -5.29 3.22 -31.19
CA ASP A 120 -5.30 3.13 -32.66
C ASP A 120 -6.17 4.20 -33.36
N GLU A 121 -6.39 5.40 -32.77
CA GLU A 121 -7.00 6.54 -33.50
C GLU A 121 -6.37 7.91 -33.14
N LEU A 122 -5.05 8.04 -33.26
CA LEU A 122 -4.39 9.35 -33.41
C LEU A 122 -3.38 9.33 -34.58
N ASP A 123 -3.82 8.81 -35.73
CA ASP A 123 -3.17 9.02 -37.03
C ASP A 123 -4.21 9.69 -37.96
N GLU A 124 -4.49 10.98 -37.77
CA GLU A 124 -5.14 11.80 -38.80
C GLU A 124 -4.35 13.10 -38.97
N ASP A 125 -3.41 13.03 -39.93
CA ASP A 125 -3.01 14.08 -40.88
C ASP A 125 -2.96 15.52 -40.33
N PHE A 126 -1.80 15.89 -39.78
CA PHE A 126 -1.39 17.29 -39.80
C PHE A 126 -0.72 17.54 -41.16
N ASP A 127 -1.52 17.93 -42.15
CA ASP A 127 -1.04 18.32 -43.48
C ASP A 127 0.07 19.38 -43.36
N GLU A 128 1.29 18.98 -43.74
CA GLU A 128 2.36 19.89 -44.13
C GLU A 128 1.95 20.57 -45.44
N GLU A 129 1.22 21.69 -45.36
CA GLU A 129 1.23 22.67 -46.46
C GLU A 129 2.50 23.52 -46.36
N ASP A 130 3.53 22.99 -47.01
CA ASP A 130 4.75 23.72 -47.39
C ASP A 130 4.47 24.65 -48.57
N ASP A 131 5.23 25.75 -48.59
CA ASP A 131 5.50 26.68 -49.71
C ASP A 131 4.46 27.75 -50.11
N ASP A 132 4.80 29.01 -49.81
CA ASP A 132 5.16 30.00 -50.86
C ASP A 132 5.55 31.36 -50.18
N GLU A 133 6.86 31.61 -49.96
CA GLU A 133 7.45 32.97 -50.02
C GLU A 133 7.62 33.34 -51.52
N PRO A 134 7.58 34.63 -51.98
CA PRO A 134 8.26 35.82 -51.43
C PRO A 134 7.37 37.11 -51.56
N GLU A 135 7.69 38.36 -51.21
CA GLU A 135 8.82 39.23 -51.56
C GLU A 135 8.93 40.42 -50.59
N GLU A 136 10.16 40.92 -50.44
CA GLU A 136 10.53 42.20 -49.86
C GLU A 136 9.78 43.39 -50.50
N LEU A 137 9.52 44.46 -49.73
CA LEU A 137 10.02 45.80 -50.06
C LEU A 137 9.66 46.86 -48.98
N GLU A 138 10.76 47.32 -48.37
CA GLU A 138 11.11 48.69 -48.02
C GLU A 138 10.48 49.48 -46.86
N LYS A 139 11.43 50.14 -46.19
CA LYS A 139 11.36 51.11 -45.10
C LYS A 139 10.86 52.46 -45.60
N ASP A 140 10.17 53.18 -44.73
CA ASP A 140 10.44 54.60 -44.45
C ASP A 140 10.13 54.91 -42.98
#